data_AF-A0A2V8BDQ7-F1
#
_entry.id   AF-A0A2V8BDQ7-F1
#
_cell.length_a   1.000
_cell.length_b   1.000
_cell.length_c   1.000
_cell.angle_alpha   90.00
_cell.angle_beta   90.00
_cell.angle_gamma   90.00
#
_symmetry.space_group_name_H-M   'P 1'
#
loop_
_entity.id
_entity.type
_entity.pdbx_description
1 polymer ?
#
loop_
_entity_poly.entity_id
_entity_poly.type
_entity_poly.pdbx_seq_one_letter_code
_entity_poly.pdbx_strand_id
1 'polypeptide(L)' 'MACAAAGLPLIHRDPSDRVLVALAQAHALTVLTSDENIGKYPGVKTLW' A
#
# COMPACT_ATOMS: atom_id res chain seq x y z
N MET A 1 1.85 -10.01 -6.72
CA MET A 1 1.50 -9.07 -5.63
C MET A 1 2.37 -9.24 -4.39
N ALA A 2 2.48 -10.43 -3.78
CA ALA A 2 3.39 -10.66 -2.65
C ALA A 2 4.86 -10.30 -2.94
N CYS A 3 5.39 -10.67 -4.11
CA CYS A 3 6.75 -10.28 -4.52
C CYS A 3 6.92 -8.76 -4.71
N ALA A 4 5.88 -8.06 -5.17
CA ALA A 4 5.92 -6.60 -5.34
C ALA A 4 5.91 -5.88 -3.99
N ALA A 5 5.14 -6.39 -3.03
CA ALA A 5 5.10 -5.86 -1.66
C ALA A 5 6.47 -5.90 -0.95
N ALA A 6 7.33 -6.87 -1.31
CA ALA A 6 8.68 -6.96 -0.77
C ALA A 6 9.59 -5.79 -1.18
N GLY A 7 9.29 -5.12 -2.31
CA GLY A 7 10.03 -3.94 -2.77
C GLY A 7 9.54 -2.61 -2.17
N LEU A 8 8.46 -2.63 -1.39
CA LEU A 8 7.92 -1.42 -0.76
C LEU A 8 8.69 -1.09 0.53
N PRO A 9 8.80 0.20 0.90
CA PRO A 9 9.38 0.64 2.17
C PRO A 9 8.78 -0.11 3.37
N LEU A 10 9.61 -0.39 4.37
CA LEU A 10 9.19 -1.11 5.58
C LEU A 10 8.51 -0.15 6.59
N ILE A 11 7.41 0.48 6.18
CA ILE A 11 6.58 1.36 7.03
C ILE A 11 5.70 0.50 7.94
N HIS A 12 5.03 -0.50 7.36
CA HIS A 12 4.31 -1.54 8.10
C HIS A 12 5.16 -2.79 8.26
N ARG A 13 5.09 -3.38 9.46
CA ARG A 13 5.66 -4.70 9.75
C ARG A 13 4.77 -5.83 9.25
N ASP A 14 3.45 -5.62 9.24
CA ASP A 14 2.51 -6.57 8.66
C ASP A 14 2.72 -6.61 7.13
N PRO A 15 3.02 -7.79 6.54
CA PRO A 15 3.09 -7.91 5.09
C PRO A 15 1.77 -7.61 4.38
N SER A 16 0.62 -7.78 5.04
CA SER A 16 -0.72 -7.65 4.45
C SER A 16 -0.97 -6.22 3.94
N ASP A 17 -0.61 -5.20 4.72
CA ASP A 17 -0.75 -3.79 4.32
C ASP A 17 0.07 -3.47 3.07
N ARG A 18 1.28 -4.02 2.98
CA ARG A 18 2.14 -3.86 1.80
C ARG A 18 1.58 -4.59 0.59
N VAL A 19 0.93 -5.75 0.79
CA VAL A 19 0.23 -6.46 -0.29
C VAL A 19 -0.96 -5.65 -0.78
N LEU A 20 -1.74 -5.04 0.12
CA LEU A 20 -2.85 -4.14 -0.22
C LEU A 20 -2.37 -2.94 -1.05
N VAL A 21 -1.29 -2.28 -0.63
CA VAL A 21 -0.68 -1.16 -1.36
C VAL A 21 -0.21 -1.60 -2.74
N ALA A 22 0.49 -2.73 -2.83
CA ALA A 22 1.00 -3.26 -4.10
C ALA A 22 -0.15 -3.61 -5.07
N LEU A 23 -1.28 -4.13 -4.56
CA LEU A 23 -2.49 -4.36 -5.34
C LEU A 23 -3.06 -3.03 -5.86
N ALA A 24 -3.22 -2.03 -4.98
CA ALA A 24 -3.78 -0.75 -5.36
C ALA A 24 -2.94 -0.05 -6.45
N GLN A 25 -1.61 -0.08 -6.32
CA GLN A 25 -0.68 0.43 -7.34
C GLN A 25 -0.81 -0.30 -8.67
N ALA A 26 -0.83 -1.64 -8.66
CA ALA A 26 -0.89 -2.45 -9.88
C ALA A 26 -2.19 -2.26 -10.67
N HIS A 27 -3.28 -1.90 -9.99
CA HIS A 27 -4.60 -1.72 -10.59
C HIS A 27 -5.07 -0.27 -10.64
N ALA A 28 -4.18 0.69 -10.33
CA ALA A 28 -4.48 2.12 -10.28
C ALA A 28 -5.72 2.47 -9.41
N LEU A 29 -5.88 1.78 -8.28
CA LEU A 29 -6.98 1.96 -7.34
C LEU A 29 -6.64 2.99 -6.25
N THR A 30 -7.68 3.59 -5.67
CA THR A 30 -7.58 4.39 -4.45
C THR A 30 -7.89 3.50 -3.25
N VAL A 31 -7.04 3.53 -2.22
CA VAL A 31 -7.27 2.81 -0.96
C VAL A 31 -8.12 3.67 -0.03
N LEU A 32 -9.33 3.21 0.31
CA LEU A 32 -10.15 3.83 1.34
C LEU A 32 -9.65 3.35 2.72
N THR A 33 -9.05 4.24 3.52
CA THR A 33 -8.43 3.87 4.80
C THR A 33 -8.21 5.07 5.72
N SER A 34 -8.36 4.86 7.03
CA SER A 34 -8.01 5.83 8.08
C SER A 34 -6.53 5.79 8.41
N ASP A 35 -5.84 4.74 7.97
CA ASP A 35 -4.44 4.58 8.27
C ASP A 35 -3.60 5.56 7.44
N GLU A 36 -3.19 6.64 8.08
CA GLU A 36 -2.33 7.66 7.51
C GLU A 36 -0.98 7.12 7.02
N ASN A 37 -0.53 5.96 7.52
CA ASN A 37 0.72 5.35 7.07
C ASN A 37 0.59 4.74 5.68
N ILE A 38 -0.62 4.34 5.24
CA ILE A 38 -0.81 3.84 3.87
C ILE A 38 -0.51 4.95 2.86
N GLY A 39 -0.92 6.18 3.13
CA GLY A 39 -0.64 7.33 2.25
C GLY A 39 0.85 7.69 2.12
N LYS A 40 1.72 7.13 2.96
CA LYS A 40 3.17 7.34 2.92
C LYS A 40 3.89 6.42 1.93
N TYR A 41 3.21 5.39 1.41
CA TYR A 41 3.80 4.56 0.35
C TYR A 41 3.86 5.33 -0.97
N PRO A 42 4.95 5.19 -1.75
CA PRO A 42 5.10 5.93 -2.99
C PRO A 42 4.05 5.49 -4.02
N GLY A 43 3.39 6.43 -4.68
CA GLY A 43 2.50 6.13 -5.81
C GLY A 43 1.17 5.44 -5.46
N VAL A 44 0.81 5.35 -4.18
CA VAL A 44 -0.55 4.95 -3.77
C VAL A 44 -1.43 6.19 -3.59
N LYS A 45 -2.70 6.08 -3.93
CA LYS A 45 -3.72 7.10 -3.63
C LYS A 45 -4.57 6.62 -2.46
N THR A 46 -4.87 7.51 -1.52
CA THR A 46 -5.74 7.21 -0.39
C THR A 46 -6.92 8.18 -0.32
N LEU A 47 -8.01 7.72 0.28
CA LEU A 47 -9.18 8.50 0.67
C LEU A 47 -9.62 8.01 2.05
N TRP A 48 -10.26 8.87 2.85
CA TRP A 48 -10.93 8.47 4.08
C TRP A 48 -12.37 8.98 4.08
#